data_AF-A0ABC8VG68-F1
#
_entry.id   AF-A0ABC8VG68-F1
#
_cell.length_a   1.000
_cell.length_b   1.000
_cell.length_c   1.000
_cell.angle_alpha   90.00
_cell.angle_beta   90.00
_cell.angle_gamma   90.00
#
_symmetry.space_group_name_H-M   'P 1'
#
loop_
_entity.id
_entity.type
_entity.pdbx_description
1 polymer ?
#
loop_
_entity_poly.entity_id
_entity_poly.type
_entity_poly.pdbx_seq_one_letter_code
_entity_poly.pdbx_strand_id
1 'polypeptide(L)'
;MLCQISNSVTSRRKRGDRERRSSADSDMDIAGLPSDILVEVTASIATRSATPLIDIVNLRRSCKMFRDATAARKVGRCMAVDREWRLHWWDKARFLSVLRWCAASGNLEASYILGLEEFCNRRRKAIGLWHLRCAMEHGHAAAAYMIGIITLHDSLHSPGGAEQELQRLDWFCTPISAGPRTRRRMASVRREAVSVMRRLTMRRWRVAEPPTPCTDPWCGKVEAETAGAWDGDGDEDRWFCSRTCRWKHEYCKFIDKI
;
A
#
# COMPACT_ATOMS: atom_id res chain seq x y z
N MET A 1 -71.90 3.56 -55.81
CA MET A 1 -72.96 2.59 -55.46
C MET A 1 -72.72 2.12 -54.04
N LEU A 2 -73.74 2.30 -53.17
CA LEU A 2 -74.23 1.42 -52.08
C LEU A 2 -73.22 0.84 -51.07
N CYS A 3 -73.51 0.64 -49.78
CA CYS A 3 -74.47 1.15 -48.79
C CYS A 3 -74.00 0.49 -47.46
N GLN A 4 -74.43 1.06 -46.33
CA GLN A 4 -74.15 0.63 -44.95
C GLN A 4 -74.63 -0.80 -44.63
N ILE A 5 -74.05 -1.46 -43.60
CA ILE A 5 -74.81 -2.12 -42.50
C ILE A 5 -74.01 -2.05 -41.18
N SER A 6 -74.68 -1.52 -40.16
CA SER A 6 -74.34 -1.40 -38.74
C SER A 6 -74.41 -2.74 -37.99
N ASN A 7 -73.74 -2.87 -36.83
CA ASN A 7 -74.39 -3.34 -35.60
C ASN A 7 -73.50 -3.18 -34.36
N SER A 8 -74.07 -2.50 -33.36
CA SER A 8 -73.61 -2.34 -31.99
C SER A 8 -74.25 -3.42 -31.09
N VAL A 9 -73.49 -4.02 -30.17
CA VAL A 9 -74.03 -4.51 -28.88
C VAL A 9 -72.98 -4.29 -27.78
N THR A 10 -73.42 -3.57 -26.76
CA THR A 10 -72.75 -3.24 -25.50
C THR A 10 -72.62 -4.43 -24.56
N SER A 11 -71.50 -4.53 -23.82
CA SER A 11 -71.49 -5.20 -22.51
C SER A 11 -70.50 -4.54 -21.56
N ARG A 12 -71.06 -3.78 -20.62
CA ARG A 12 -70.43 -3.31 -19.38
C ARG A 12 -70.01 -4.52 -18.53
N ARG A 13 -68.74 -4.59 -18.12
CA ARG A 13 -68.37 -5.27 -16.87
C ARG A 13 -67.42 -4.39 -16.05
N LYS A 14 -67.71 -4.40 -14.75
CA LYS A 14 -67.42 -3.40 -13.73
C LYS A 14 -65.92 -3.27 -13.45
N ARG A 15 -65.43 -2.03 -13.39
CA ARG A 15 -64.20 -1.68 -12.64
C ARG A 15 -64.47 -2.02 -11.17
N GLY A 16 -63.80 -3.05 -10.67
CA GLY A 16 -63.66 -3.25 -9.24
C GLY A 16 -62.66 -2.23 -8.71
N ASP A 17 -63.12 -1.41 -7.77
CA ASP A 17 -62.27 -0.65 -6.86
C ASP A 17 -61.32 -1.63 -6.16
N ARG A 18 -60.03 -1.50 -6.46
CA ARG A 18 -58.99 -2.02 -5.59
C ARG A 18 -58.33 -0.81 -4.98
N GLU A 19 -58.79 -0.47 -3.78
CA GLU A 19 -58.15 0.50 -2.90
C GLU A 19 -56.63 0.29 -2.98
N ARG A 20 -55.94 1.28 -3.54
CA ARG A 20 -54.52 1.44 -3.34
C ARG A 20 -54.34 1.75 -1.86
N ARG A 21 -54.12 0.70 -1.06
CA ARG A 21 -53.40 0.84 0.19
C ARG A 21 -52.02 1.35 -0.18
N SER A 22 -51.82 2.65 -0.05
CA SER A 22 -50.51 3.28 -0.06
C SER A 22 -49.76 2.82 1.18
N SER A 23 -49.15 1.64 1.10
CA SER A 23 -47.97 1.37 1.91
C SER A 23 -46.89 2.27 1.33
N ALA A 24 -46.64 3.39 1.99
CA ALA A 24 -45.38 4.11 1.86
C ALA A 24 -44.30 3.20 2.42
N ASP A 25 -43.93 2.20 1.63
CA ASP A 25 -42.64 1.56 1.76
C ASP A 25 -41.68 2.64 1.24
N SER A 26 -41.07 3.36 2.17
CA SER A 26 -39.98 4.27 1.88
C SER A 26 -38.82 3.40 1.42
N ASP A 27 -38.88 2.97 0.16
CA ASP A 27 -37.82 2.30 -0.54
C ASP A 27 -36.65 3.28 -0.51
N MET A 28 -35.68 3.00 0.36
CA MET A 28 -34.46 3.78 0.48
C MET A 28 -33.64 3.50 -0.78
N ASP A 29 -34.02 4.16 -1.87
CA ASP A 29 -33.28 4.13 -3.12
C ASP A 29 -31.87 4.65 -2.83
N ILE A 30 -30.86 3.90 -3.29
CA ILE A 30 -29.46 4.30 -3.23
C ILE A 30 -29.27 5.69 -3.86
N ALA A 31 -30.13 6.08 -4.81
CA ALA A 31 -30.14 7.42 -5.39
C ALA A 31 -30.46 8.55 -4.39
N GLY A 32 -31.11 8.24 -3.27
CA GLY A 32 -31.43 9.18 -2.19
C GLY A 32 -30.33 9.35 -1.15
N LEU A 33 -29.26 8.54 -1.19
CA LEU A 33 -28.14 8.66 -0.26
C LEU A 33 -27.25 9.86 -0.62
N PRO A 34 -26.81 10.65 0.38
CA PRO A 34 -25.89 11.74 0.13
C PRO A 34 -24.51 11.21 -0.32
N SER A 35 -23.85 12.00 -1.17
CA SER A 35 -22.66 11.56 -1.92
C SER A 35 -21.47 11.20 -1.02
N ASP A 36 -21.35 11.84 0.13
CA ASP A 36 -20.33 11.57 1.14
C ASP A 36 -20.48 10.14 1.69
N ILE A 37 -21.70 9.70 2.02
CA ILE A 37 -21.97 8.32 2.48
C ILE A 37 -21.59 7.30 1.40
N LEU A 38 -21.90 7.59 0.13
CA LEU A 38 -21.50 6.72 -0.98
C LEU A 38 -19.97 6.63 -1.13
N VAL A 39 -19.26 7.75 -0.94
CA VAL A 39 -17.79 7.77 -0.92
C VAL A 39 -17.24 6.97 0.26
N GLU A 40 -17.84 7.08 1.45
CA GLU A 40 -17.44 6.30 2.63
C GLU A 40 -17.64 4.79 2.42
N VAL A 41 -18.79 4.38 1.91
CA VAL A 41 -19.07 2.97 1.58
C VAL A 41 -18.05 2.47 0.54
N THR A 42 -17.81 3.26 -0.51
CA THR A 42 -16.86 2.90 -1.57
C THR A 42 -15.42 2.82 -1.03
N ALA A 43 -15.01 3.75 -0.17
CA ALA A 43 -13.71 3.75 0.49
C ALA A 43 -13.54 2.53 1.43
N SER A 44 -14.59 2.19 2.17
CA SER A 44 -14.63 0.99 3.01
C SER A 44 -14.43 -0.28 2.16
N ILE A 45 -15.10 -0.38 1.01
CA ILE A 45 -14.92 -1.48 0.06
C ILE A 45 -13.49 -1.53 -0.49
N ALA A 46 -12.95 -0.39 -0.94
CA ALA A 46 -11.57 -0.28 -1.41
C ALA A 46 -10.53 -0.71 -0.36
N THR A 47 -10.83 -0.51 0.93
CA THR A 47 -9.93 -0.85 2.05
C THR A 47 -10.08 -2.32 2.47
N ARG A 48 -11.31 -2.84 2.50
CA ARG A 48 -11.64 -4.10 3.19
C ARG A 48 -11.92 -5.28 2.27
N SER A 49 -12.22 -5.04 1.00
CA SER A 49 -12.48 -6.11 0.03
C SER A 49 -11.26 -6.99 -0.19
N ALA A 50 -11.47 -8.29 -0.41
CA ALA A 50 -10.43 -9.21 -0.86
C ALA A 50 -9.96 -8.93 -2.30
N THR A 51 -10.80 -8.27 -3.11
CA THR A 51 -10.58 -7.94 -4.52
C THR A 51 -10.94 -6.47 -4.79
N PRO A 52 -10.26 -5.51 -4.12
CA PRO A 52 -10.72 -4.13 -4.07
C PRO A 52 -10.75 -3.45 -5.45
N LEU A 53 -9.85 -3.77 -6.38
CA LEU A 53 -9.90 -3.22 -7.74
C LEU A 53 -11.10 -3.72 -8.52
N ILE A 54 -11.41 -5.02 -8.43
CA ILE A 54 -12.54 -5.63 -9.15
C ILE A 54 -13.85 -5.03 -8.64
N ASP A 55 -14.00 -4.93 -7.32
CA ASP A 55 -15.21 -4.41 -6.70
C ASP A 55 -15.41 -2.93 -7.03
N ILE A 56 -14.34 -2.13 -7.02
CA ILE A 56 -14.42 -0.71 -7.41
C ILE A 56 -14.77 -0.55 -8.90
N VAL A 57 -14.25 -1.41 -9.78
CA VAL A 57 -14.64 -1.40 -11.20
C VAL A 57 -16.10 -1.79 -11.38
N ASN A 58 -16.59 -2.78 -10.63
CA ASN A 58 -17.98 -3.22 -10.68
C ASN A 58 -18.93 -2.14 -10.15
N LEU A 59 -18.60 -1.51 -9.01
CA LEU A 59 -19.34 -0.37 -8.47
C LEU A 59 -19.39 0.79 -9.46
N ARG A 60 -18.26 1.11 -10.10
CA ARG A 60 -18.22 2.19 -11.11
C ARG A 60 -19.16 1.93 -12.29
N ARG A 61 -19.42 0.66 -12.61
CA ARG A 61 -20.30 0.24 -13.72
C ARG A 61 -21.76 0.14 -13.32
N SER A 62 -22.09 0.06 -12.03
CA SER A 62 -23.45 -0.21 -11.58
C SER A 62 -24.36 1.00 -11.77
N CYS A 63 -23.94 2.20 -11.35
CA CYS A 63 -24.73 3.41 -11.51
C CYS A 63 -23.88 4.69 -11.53
N LYS A 64 -24.51 5.80 -11.94
CA LYS A 64 -23.87 7.13 -11.99
C LYS A 64 -23.32 7.56 -10.62
N MET A 65 -24.08 7.34 -9.55
CA MET A 65 -23.69 7.77 -8.21
C MET A 65 -22.42 7.05 -7.71
N PHE A 66 -22.33 5.73 -7.92
CA PHE A 66 -21.10 5.00 -7.60
C PHE A 66 -19.96 5.28 -8.56
N ARG A 67 -20.25 5.59 -9.84
CA ARG A 67 -19.21 6.09 -10.75
C ARG A 67 -18.54 7.35 -10.20
N ASP A 68 -19.33 8.29 -9.70
CA ASP A 68 -18.83 9.54 -9.14
C ASP A 68 -18.14 9.29 -7.77
N ALA A 69 -18.72 8.44 -6.92
CA ALA A 69 -18.11 8.06 -5.64
C ALA A 69 -16.75 7.36 -5.79
N THR A 70 -16.61 6.43 -6.75
CA THR A 70 -15.35 5.74 -7.04
C THR A 70 -14.27 6.64 -7.64
N ALA A 71 -14.63 7.83 -8.12
CA ALA A 71 -13.68 8.83 -8.60
C ALA A 71 -13.14 9.72 -7.46
N ALA A 72 -13.75 9.68 -6.27
CA ALA A 72 -13.29 10.46 -5.13
C ALA A 72 -11.88 10.07 -4.70
N ARG A 73 -11.04 11.08 -4.44
CA ARG A 73 -9.64 10.90 -4.00
C ARG A 73 -9.51 9.98 -2.78
N LYS A 74 -10.50 9.99 -1.89
CA LYS A 74 -10.53 9.13 -0.69
C LYS A 74 -10.41 7.65 -1.05
N VAL A 75 -11.09 7.20 -2.10
CA VAL A 75 -11.09 5.80 -2.55
C VAL A 75 -9.70 5.34 -2.97
N GLY A 76 -9.01 6.15 -3.79
CA GLY A 76 -7.63 5.85 -4.18
C GLY A 76 -6.67 5.88 -2.99
N ARG A 77 -6.86 6.82 -2.05
CA ARG A 77 -6.04 6.97 -0.85
C ARG A 77 -6.08 5.74 0.06
N CYS A 78 -7.24 5.11 0.22
CA CYS A 78 -7.43 3.98 1.15
C CYS A 78 -7.42 2.61 0.45
N MET A 79 -7.27 2.56 -0.87
CA MET A 79 -7.22 1.30 -1.62
C MET A 79 -6.15 0.34 -1.07
N ALA A 80 -6.56 -0.88 -0.74
CA ALA A 80 -5.66 -1.95 -0.29
C ALA A 80 -4.88 -2.55 -1.46
N VAL A 81 -3.89 -1.80 -1.97
CA VAL A 81 -3.10 -2.17 -3.16
C VAL A 81 -2.25 -3.43 -2.97
N ASP A 82 -1.96 -3.81 -1.73
CA ASP A 82 -1.26 -5.04 -1.33
C ASP A 82 -2.02 -6.32 -1.73
N ARG A 83 -3.35 -6.22 -1.80
CA ARG A 83 -4.25 -7.32 -2.21
C ARG A 83 -4.27 -7.53 -3.72
N GLU A 84 -3.79 -6.54 -4.48
CA GLU A 84 -3.79 -6.57 -5.95
C GLU A 84 -2.50 -7.15 -6.54
N TRP A 85 -1.68 -7.83 -5.73
CA TRP A 85 -0.38 -8.35 -6.18
C TRP A 85 -0.46 -9.40 -7.28
N ARG A 86 -1.60 -10.09 -7.41
CA ARG A 86 -1.84 -10.99 -8.55
C ARG A 86 -1.71 -10.22 -9.86
N LEU A 87 -2.21 -8.98 -9.91
CA LEU A 87 -2.21 -8.15 -11.11
C LEU A 87 -0.80 -7.81 -11.60
N HIS A 88 0.19 -7.70 -10.69
CA HIS A 88 1.59 -7.49 -11.06
C HIS A 88 2.10 -8.55 -12.06
N TRP A 89 1.63 -9.80 -11.93
CA TRP A 89 2.06 -10.92 -12.77
C TRP A 89 1.27 -11.06 -14.07
N TRP A 90 -0.06 -10.87 -14.01
CA TRP A 90 -0.94 -11.09 -15.17
C TRP A 90 -1.05 -9.87 -16.08
N ASP A 91 -0.99 -8.66 -15.50
CA ASP A 91 -1.14 -7.41 -16.22
C ASP A 91 -0.36 -6.29 -15.50
N LYS A 92 0.96 -6.34 -15.68
CA LYS A 92 1.87 -5.38 -15.05
C LYS A 92 1.54 -3.93 -15.43
N ALA A 93 1.08 -3.68 -16.66
CA ALA A 93 0.72 -2.33 -17.10
C ALA A 93 -0.49 -1.76 -16.32
N ARG A 94 -1.51 -2.58 -16.11
CA ARG A 94 -2.68 -2.21 -15.30
C ARG A 94 -2.33 -2.07 -13.83
N PHE A 95 -1.50 -2.96 -13.28
CA PHE A 95 -1.01 -2.84 -11.90
C PHE A 95 -0.30 -1.50 -11.66
N LEU A 96 0.64 -1.13 -12.54
CA LEU A 96 1.34 0.16 -12.43
C LEU A 96 0.39 1.35 -12.60
N SER A 97 -0.65 1.23 -13.43
CA SER A 97 -1.65 2.28 -13.59
C SER A 97 -2.46 2.48 -12.30
N VAL A 98 -2.84 1.39 -11.63
CA VAL A 98 -3.53 1.43 -10.33
C VAL A 98 -2.63 2.05 -9.25
N LEU A 99 -1.37 1.62 -9.15
CA LEU A 99 -0.41 2.19 -8.20
C LEU A 99 -0.24 3.70 -8.40
N ARG A 100 -0.07 4.16 -9.64
CA ARG A 100 0.06 5.60 -9.93
C ARG A 100 -1.18 6.39 -9.53
N TRP A 101 -2.37 5.87 -9.82
CA TRP A 101 -3.62 6.53 -9.44
C TRP A 101 -3.79 6.60 -7.91
N CYS A 102 -3.48 5.51 -7.20
CA CYS A 102 -3.53 5.48 -5.74
C CYS A 102 -2.47 6.42 -5.12
N ALA A 103 -1.24 6.41 -5.63
CA ALA A 103 -0.16 7.29 -5.18
C ALA A 103 -0.51 8.77 -5.40
N ALA A 104 -1.07 9.13 -6.56
CA ALA A 104 -1.56 10.49 -6.82
C ALA A 104 -2.70 10.91 -5.86
N SER A 105 -3.45 9.94 -5.35
CA SER A 105 -4.49 10.16 -4.34
C SER A 105 -3.95 10.31 -2.91
N GLY A 106 -2.66 10.06 -2.69
CA GLY A 106 -1.98 10.10 -1.39
C GLY A 106 -1.92 8.76 -0.67
N ASN A 107 -2.06 7.63 -1.38
CA ASN A 107 -1.86 6.30 -0.81
C ASN A 107 -0.36 6.05 -0.59
N LEU A 108 0.03 5.86 0.67
CA LEU A 108 1.42 5.72 1.07
C LEU A 108 2.00 4.37 0.63
N GLU A 109 1.24 3.28 0.78
CA GLU A 109 1.63 1.94 0.33
C GLU A 109 1.85 1.92 -1.19
N ALA A 110 0.94 2.53 -1.95
CA ALA A 110 1.09 2.64 -3.40
C ALA A 110 2.32 3.46 -3.80
N SER A 111 2.61 4.55 -3.07
CA SER A 111 3.82 5.35 -3.28
C SER A 111 5.08 4.55 -2.95
N TYR A 112 5.07 3.79 -1.86
CA TYR A 112 6.18 2.93 -1.48
C TYR A 112 6.49 1.87 -2.55
N ILE A 113 5.48 1.10 -2.99
CA ILE A 113 5.65 0.04 -4.00
C ILE A 113 6.10 0.62 -5.34
N LEU A 114 5.46 1.72 -5.76
CA LEU A 114 5.82 2.40 -7.00
C LEU A 114 7.25 2.93 -6.93
N GLY A 115 7.66 3.49 -5.80
CA GLY A 115 9.03 3.94 -5.57
C GLY A 115 10.07 2.85 -5.78
N LEU A 116 9.82 1.66 -5.21
CA LEU A 116 10.68 0.49 -5.40
C LEU A 116 10.68 -0.01 -6.84
N GLU A 117 9.53 -0.13 -7.50
CA GLU A 117 9.47 -0.54 -8.91
C GLU A 117 10.26 0.42 -9.81
N GLU A 118 10.09 1.73 -9.59
CA GLU A 118 10.76 2.76 -10.39
C GLU A 118 12.27 2.77 -10.19
N PHE A 119 12.71 2.64 -8.93
CA PHE A 119 14.13 2.55 -8.60
C PHE A 119 14.74 1.27 -9.17
N CYS A 120 14.17 0.12 -8.82
CA CYS A 120 14.84 -1.16 -8.93
C CYS A 120 14.69 -1.82 -10.28
N ASN A 121 13.52 -1.71 -10.91
CA ASN A 121 13.22 -2.40 -12.16
C ASN A 121 13.33 -1.48 -13.37
N ARG A 122 12.89 -0.21 -13.22
CA ARG A 122 12.82 0.76 -14.33
C ARG A 122 14.04 1.69 -14.42
N ARG A 123 14.94 1.64 -13.44
CA ARG A 123 16.18 2.46 -13.35
C ARG A 123 15.91 3.97 -13.35
N ARG A 124 14.75 4.40 -12.86
CA ARG A 124 14.37 5.81 -12.73
C ARG A 124 14.61 6.27 -11.30
N LYS A 125 15.88 6.30 -10.89
CA LYS A 125 16.34 6.56 -9.51
C LYS A 125 15.67 7.79 -8.87
N ALA A 126 15.67 8.93 -9.56
CA ALA A 126 15.08 10.17 -9.05
C ALA A 126 13.57 10.04 -8.77
N ILE A 127 12.83 9.41 -9.68
CA ILE A 127 11.38 9.18 -9.53
C ILE A 127 11.10 8.17 -8.41
N GLY A 128 11.88 7.10 -8.34
CA GLY A 128 11.77 6.10 -7.28
C GLY A 128 11.99 6.71 -5.90
N LEU A 129 13.07 7.46 -5.73
CA LEU A 129 13.38 8.16 -4.47
C LEU A 129 12.32 9.21 -4.10
N TRP A 130 11.76 9.93 -5.07
CA TRP A 130 10.69 10.89 -4.82
C TRP A 130 9.46 10.22 -4.21
N HIS A 131 9.02 9.10 -4.77
CA HIS A 131 7.88 8.34 -4.25
C HIS A 131 8.15 7.76 -2.85
N LEU A 132 9.35 7.21 -2.63
CA LEU A 132 9.75 6.69 -1.31
C LEU A 132 9.77 7.80 -0.26
N ARG A 133 10.32 8.98 -0.59
CA ARG A 133 10.37 10.13 0.32
C ARG A 133 8.96 10.62 0.66
N CYS A 134 8.09 10.73 -0.34
CA CYS A 134 6.68 11.08 -0.12
C CYS A 134 6.00 10.11 0.87
N ALA A 135 6.22 8.80 0.72
CA ALA A 135 5.68 7.82 1.66
C ALA A 135 6.30 7.96 3.08
N MET A 136 7.62 8.12 3.16
CA MET A 136 8.36 8.29 4.41
C MET A 136 7.90 9.54 5.20
N GLU A 137 7.80 10.69 4.54
CA GLU A 137 7.43 11.98 5.15
C GLU A 137 6.03 11.93 5.78
N HIS A 138 5.16 11.06 5.28
CA HIS A 138 3.81 10.83 5.80
C HIS A 138 3.71 9.59 6.71
N GLY A 139 4.84 9.06 7.19
CA GLY A 139 4.89 8.05 8.25
C GLY A 139 5.01 6.59 7.79
N HIS A 140 5.30 6.32 6.51
CA HIS A 140 5.49 4.95 6.03
C HIS A 140 6.86 4.38 6.44
N ALA A 141 6.88 3.49 7.43
CA ALA A 141 8.11 2.97 8.03
C ALA A 141 9.00 2.17 7.04
N ALA A 142 8.42 1.29 6.22
CA ALA A 142 9.20 0.54 5.23
C ALA A 142 9.81 1.43 4.14
N ALA A 143 9.16 2.55 3.79
CA ALA A 143 9.74 3.51 2.85
C ALA A 143 10.97 4.21 3.46
N ALA A 144 10.89 4.63 4.72
CA ALA A 144 12.02 5.20 5.47
C ALA A 144 13.19 4.21 5.53
N TYR A 145 12.89 2.97 5.91
CA TYR A 145 13.87 1.88 5.97
C TYR A 145 14.54 1.64 4.61
N MET A 146 13.76 1.57 3.53
CA MET A 146 14.29 1.36 2.18
C MET A 146 15.15 2.52 1.69
N ILE A 147 14.82 3.77 2.02
CA ILE A 147 15.71 4.90 1.75
C ILE A 147 17.04 4.74 2.50
N GLY A 148 17.00 4.26 3.75
CA GLY A 148 18.20 3.94 4.53
C GLY A 148 19.09 2.91 3.83
N ILE A 149 18.50 1.79 3.42
CA ILE A 149 19.21 0.74 2.67
C ILE A 149 19.79 1.28 1.36
N ILE A 150 19.02 2.05 0.59
CA ILE A 150 19.48 2.63 -0.69
C ILE A 150 20.64 3.60 -0.46
N THR A 151 20.53 4.46 0.54
CA THR A 151 21.57 5.42 0.91
C THR A 151 22.85 4.70 1.31
N LEU A 152 22.73 3.62 2.10
CA LEU A 152 23.86 2.79 2.49
C LEU A 152 24.49 2.11 1.28
N HIS A 153 23.67 1.52 0.40
CA HIS A 153 24.12 0.88 -0.84
C HIS A 153 24.92 1.84 -1.72
N ASP A 154 24.40 3.05 -1.95
CA ASP A 154 25.09 4.08 -2.72
C ASP A 154 26.42 4.51 -2.06
N SER A 155 26.43 4.63 -0.72
CA SER A 155 27.62 5.02 0.04
C SER A 155 28.77 4.02 -0.03
N LEU A 156 28.44 2.73 -0.14
CA LEU A 156 29.44 1.67 -0.31
C LEU A 156 30.09 1.72 -1.70
N HIS A 157 29.43 2.30 -2.69
CA HIS A 157 29.96 2.50 -4.04
C HIS A 157 30.62 3.87 -4.22
N SER A 158 30.32 4.86 -3.36
CA SER A 158 30.90 6.21 -3.41
C SER A 158 31.00 6.82 -2.01
N PRO A 159 32.22 6.88 -1.42
CA PRO A 159 32.42 7.40 -0.07
C PRO A 159 32.34 8.93 -0.06
N GLY A 160 31.15 9.47 0.23
CA GLY A 160 30.94 10.90 0.48
C GLY A 160 29.45 11.24 0.66
N GLY A 161 29.07 11.71 1.86
CA GLY A 161 27.73 12.29 2.12
C GLY A 161 26.67 11.40 2.75
N ALA A 162 26.94 10.11 2.98
CA ALA A 162 25.94 9.18 3.51
C ALA A 162 25.62 9.37 5.00
N GLU A 163 26.57 9.88 5.78
CA GLU A 163 26.39 10.02 7.23
C GLU A 163 25.30 11.02 7.61
N GLN A 164 25.20 12.16 6.91
CA GLN A 164 24.14 13.15 7.15
C GLN A 164 22.74 12.61 6.79
N GLU A 165 22.61 11.87 5.69
CA GLU A 165 21.31 11.30 5.33
C GLU A 165 20.91 10.13 6.21
N LEU A 166 21.86 9.31 6.67
CA LEU A 166 21.59 8.29 7.69
C LEU A 166 21.15 8.90 9.02
N GLN A 167 21.73 10.04 9.43
CA GLN A 167 21.27 10.76 10.62
C GLN A 167 19.83 11.26 10.47
N ARG A 168 19.44 11.77 9.30
CA ARG A 168 18.06 12.18 9.02
C ARG A 168 17.08 11.00 9.04
N LEU A 169 17.51 9.83 8.58
CA LEU A 169 16.67 8.63 8.52
C LEU A 169 16.51 7.97 9.90
N ASP A 170 17.49 8.10 10.78
CA ASP A 170 17.44 7.61 12.16
C ASP A 170 16.24 8.21 12.93
N TRP A 171 15.90 9.48 12.67
CA TRP A 171 14.69 10.14 13.20
C TRP A 171 13.40 9.40 12.84
N PHE A 172 13.31 8.84 11.63
CA PHE A 172 12.14 8.10 11.17
C PHE A 172 12.13 6.64 11.63
N CYS A 173 13.31 6.06 11.88
CA CYS A 173 13.47 4.66 12.29
C CYS A 173 13.58 4.44 13.81
N THR A 174 13.88 5.48 14.61
CA THR A 174 13.99 5.39 16.07
C THR A 174 13.02 6.35 16.77
N PRO A 175 12.01 5.86 17.52
CA PRO A 175 11.44 6.66 18.59
C PRO A 175 12.50 6.83 19.69
N ILE A 176 12.50 8.00 20.33
CA ILE A 176 13.51 8.61 21.22
C ILE A 176 13.85 7.79 22.49
N SER A 177 13.53 6.50 22.57
CA SER A 177 13.99 5.60 23.63
C SER A 177 14.24 4.19 23.10
N ALA A 178 15.51 3.78 23.12
CA ALA A 178 15.95 2.46 22.70
C ALA A 178 15.57 1.41 23.76
N GLY A 179 14.35 0.85 23.64
CA GLY A 179 13.91 -0.32 24.39
C GLY A 179 13.63 -1.53 23.47
N PRO A 180 13.32 -2.71 24.03
CA PRO A 180 13.00 -3.94 23.27
C PRO A 180 11.89 -3.78 22.23
N ARG A 181 10.96 -2.83 22.47
CA ARG A 181 9.87 -2.46 21.55
C ARG A 181 10.39 -1.87 20.22
N THR A 182 11.52 -1.17 20.23
CA THR A 182 12.10 -0.53 19.03
C THR A 182 12.81 -1.56 18.12
N ARG A 183 13.38 -2.63 18.68
CA ARG A 183 14.03 -3.71 17.90
C ARG A 183 13.02 -4.60 17.17
N ARG A 184 11.94 -5.01 17.84
CA ARG A 184 10.81 -5.71 17.19
C ARG A 184 10.25 -4.91 16.01
N ARG A 185 10.27 -3.57 16.11
CA ARG A 185 9.84 -2.67 15.03
C ARG A 185 10.77 -2.76 13.81
N MET A 186 12.09 -2.72 13.97
CA MET A 186 13.04 -2.83 12.86
C MET A 186 12.95 -4.19 12.15
N ALA A 187 12.90 -5.30 12.89
CA ALA A 187 12.74 -6.63 12.29
C ALA A 187 11.43 -6.77 11.52
N SER A 188 10.32 -6.22 12.05
CA SER A 188 9.04 -6.20 11.35
C SER A 188 9.10 -5.39 10.06
N VAL A 189 9.70 -4.20 10.11
CA VAL A 189 9.84 -3.31 8.93
C VAL A 189 10.76 -3.94 7.88
N ARG A 190 11.86 -4.59 8.29
CA ARG A 190 12.71 -5.38 7.40
C ARG A 190 11.93 -6.50 6.71
N ARG A 191 11.11 -7.26 7.46
CA ARG A 191 10.27 -8.33 6.88
C ARG A 191 9.28 -7.79 5.85
N GLU A 192 8.65 -6.66 6.13
CA GLU A 192 7.75 -5.97 5.19
C GLU A 192 8.50 -5.54 3.92
N ALA A 193 9.67 -4.91 4.08
CA ALA A 193 10.49 -4.47 2.98
C ALA A 193 10.95 -5.62 2.08
N VAL A 194 11.47 -6.69 2.69
CA VAL A 194 11.87 -7.92 1.99
C VAL A 194 10.67 -8.55 1.27
N SER A 195 9.50 -8.59 1.90
CA SER A 195 8.27 -9.16 1.29
C SER A 195 7.93 -8.44 -0.01
N VAL A 196 7.87 -7.10 0.00
CA VAL A 196 7.58 -6.31 -1.21
C VAL A 196 8.67 -6.48 -2.26
N MET A 197 9.95 -6.43 -1.86
CA MET A 197 11.06 -6.60 -2.79
C MET A 197 11.07 -7.96 -3.49
N ARG A 198 10.84 -9.05 -2.74
CA ARG A 198 10.74 -10.40 -3.32
C ARG A 198 9.62 -10.47 -4.35
N ARG A 199 8.46 -9.88 -4.04
CA ARG A 199 7.33 -9.90 -4.97
C ARG A 199 7.55 -9.03 -6.22
N LEU A 200 8.33 -7.95 -6.13
CA LEU A 200 8.71 -7.13 -7.29
C LEU A 200 9.75 -7.82 -8.20
N THR A 201 10.43 -8.87 -7.73
CA THR A 201 11.53 -9.58 -8.41
C THR A 201 12.59 -8.64 -8.95
N MET A 202 13.55 -8.33 -8.09
CA MET A 202 14.59 -7.32 -8.30
C MET A 202 15.63 -7.78 -9.33
N ARG A 203 15.25 -7.88 -10.61
CA ARG A 203 16.14 -8.39 -11.68
C ARG A 203 17.39 -7.55 -11.89
N ARG A 204 17.45 -6.33 -11.34
CA ARG A 204 18.46 -5.31 -11.65
C ARG A 204 19.09 -4.66 -10.42
N TRP A 205 18.72 -5.05 -9.21
CA TRP A 205 19.44 -4.62 -8.01
C TRP A 205 20.73 -5.41 -7.89
N ARG A 206 21.86 -4.74 -8.05
CA ARG A 206 23.16 -5.37 -7.81
C ARG A 206 23.43 -5.33 -6.32
N VAL A 207 23.46 -6.49 -5.70
CA VAL A 207 23.92 -6.62 -4.32
C VAL A 207 25.36 -6.11 -4.28
N ALA A 208 25.61 -5.08 -3.45
CA ALA A 208 26.96 -4.62 -3.19
C ALA A 208 27.75 -5.73 -2.48
N GLU A 209 29.07 -5.76 -2.66
CA GLU A 209 29.90 -6.56 -1.76
C GLU A 209 29.61 -6.20 -0.30
N PRO A 210 29.64 -7.19 0.61
CA PRO A 210 29.36 -6.94 2.01
C PRO A 210 30.29 -5.83 2.52
N PRO A 211 29.75 -4.87 3.31
CA PRO A 211 30.54 -3.78 3.84
C PRO A 211 31.75 -4.32 4.59
N THR A 212 32.89 -3.64 4.44
CA THR A 212 34.12 -4.02 5.16
C THR A 212 33.84 -4.13 6.67
N PRO A 213 34.31 -5.22 7.31
CA PRO A 213 34.14 -5.41 8.75
C PRO A 213 34.70 -4.23 9.54
N CYS A 214 34.07 -3.93 10.67
CA CYS A 214 34.61 -2.96 11.60
C CYS A 214 35.91 -3.48 12.21
N THR A 215 36.88 -2.60 12.43
CA THR A 215 38.15 -2.92 13.10
C THR A 215 37.99 -3.16 14.60
N ASP A 216 36.88 -2.71 15.20
CA ASP A 216 36.58 -2.90 16.62
C ASP A 216 36.18 -4.38 16.88
N PRO A 217 36.94 -5.13 17.71
CA PRO A 217 36.68 -6.54 18.00
C PRO A 217 35.38 -6.83 18.75
N TRP A 218 34.74 -5.81 19.33
CA TRP A 218 33.49 -5.94 20.08
C TRP A 218 32.28 -5.55 19.23
N CYS A 219 32.47 -4.82 18.13
CA CYS A 219 31.39 -4.36 17.28
C CYS A 219 30.65 -5.54 16.61
N GLY A 220 29.33 -5.61 16.83
CA GLY A 220 28.44 -6.66 16.33
C GLY A 220 28.31 -7.88 17.25
N LYS A 221 28.99 -7.90 18.40
CA LYS A 221 28.87 -8.98 19.39
C LYS A 221 27.61 -8.83 20.24
N VAL A 222 27.11 -9.96 20.74
CA VAL A 222 25.92 -10.02 21.61
C VAL A 222 26.26 -9.45 22.99
N GLU A 223 25.44 -8.53 23.49
CA GLU A 223 25.50 -7.94 24.82
C GLU A 223 24.95 -8.93 25.85
N ALA A 224 25.75 -9.93 26.19
CA ALA A 224 25.45 -10.99 27.16
C ALA A 224 24.22 -11.87 26.85
N GLU A 225 24.32 -13.14 27.20
CA GLU A 225 23.20 -14.08 27.13
C GLU A 225 22.18 -13.71 28.20
N THR A 226 21.22 -12.84 27.91
CA THR A 226 19.96 -12.85 28.66
C THR A 226 19.25 -14.16 28.37
N ALA A 227 19.56 -15.18 29.17
CA ALA A 227 18.84 -16.43 29.23
C ALA A 227 17.36 -16.14 29.52
N GLY A 228 16.52 -16.25 28.50
CA GLY A 228 15.07 -16.15 28.65
C GLY A 228 14.37 -15.33 27.59
N ALA A 229 14.31 -15.83 26.35
CA ALA A 229 13.25 -15.46 25.44
C ALA A 229 12.91 -16.66 24.55
N TRP A 230 11.80 -17.32 24.87
CA TRP A 230 11.24 -18.46 24.13
C TRP A 230 10.63 -18.06 22.77
N ASP A 231 11.20 -17.05 22.10
CA ASP A 231 10.77 -16.58 20.79
C ASP A 231 12.01 -16.48 19.89
N GLY A 232 12.28 -17.53 19.10
CA GLY A 232 13.43 -17.67 18.19
C GLY A 232 13.46 -16.71 17.00
N ASP A 233 12.85 -15.53 17.13
CA ASP A 233 12.69 -14.49 16.11
C ASP A 233 13.21 -13.12 16.62
N GLY A 234 13.79 -13.08 17.83
CA GLY A 234 14.34 -11.88 18.46
C GLY A 234 15.71 -11.52 17.89
N ASP A 235 15.85 -10.30 17.35
CA ASP A 235 17.16 -9.71 17.11
C ASP A 235 17.92 -9.63 18.46
N GLU A 236 18.89 -10.52 18.66
CA GLU A 236 19.78 -10.52 19.82
C GLU A 236 20.38 -9.13 20.03
N ASP A 237 20.44 -8.71 21.29
CA ASP A 237 20.99 -7.43 21.69
C ASP A 237 22.48 -7.43 21.33
N ARG A 238 22.87 -6.61 20.35
CA ARG A 238 24.25 -6.51 19.86
C ARG A 238 24.79 -5.11 20.07
N TRP A 239 26.01 -5.03 20.57
CA TRP A 239 26.73 -3.78 20.75
C TRP A 239 27.34 -3.35 19.42
N PHE A 240 27.28 -2.05 19.09
CA PHE A 240 27.93 -1.49 17.92
C PHE A 240 28.73 -0.24 18.32
N CYS A 241 29.98 -0.14 17.86
CA CYS A 241 30.85 1.00 18.15
C CYS A 241 30.38 2.30 17.48
N SER A 242 29.53 2.21 16.45
CA SER A 242 28.97 3.37 15.75
C SER A 242 27.60 3.07 15.14
N ARG A 243 26.84 4.13 14.84
CA ARG A 243 25.56 4.05 14.11
C ARG A 243 25.76 3.47 12.71
N THR A 244 26.84 3.86 12.04
CA THR A 244 27.20 3.36 10.71
C THR A 244 27.42 1.85 10.75
N CYS A 245 28.09 1.32 11.78
CA CYS A 245 28.26 -0.14 11.93
C CYS A 245 26.93 -0.86 12.17
N ARG A 246 26.01 -0.28 12.94
CA ARG A 246 24.66 -0.84 13.12
C ARG A 246 23.90 -0.91 11.80
N TRP A 247 23.93 0.16 10.99
CA TRP A 247 23.28 0.17 9.68
C TRP A 247 23.95 -0.76 8.67
N LYS A 248 25.28 -0.88 8.68
CA LYS A 248 26.02 -1.87 7.87
C LYS A 248 25.58 -3.30 8.22
N HIS A 249 25.43 -3.60 9.50
CA HIS A 249 24.91 -4.88 9.97
C HIS A 249 23.46 -5.12 9.54
N GLU A 250 22.60 -4.11 9.66
CA GLU A 250 21.21 -4.19 9.19
C GLU A 250 21.13 -4.38 7.67
N TYR A 251 22.01 -3.73 6.92
CA TYR A 251 22.13 -3.92 5.48
C TYR A 251 22.54 -5.36 5.14
N CYS A 252 23.51 -5.96 5.84
CA CYS A 252 23.84 -7.38 5.66
C CYS A 252 22.63 -8.28 5.92
N LYS A 253 21.94 -8.08 7.06
CA LYS A 253 20.70 -8.81 7.39
C LYS A 253 19.61 -8.68 6.34
N PHE A 254 19.54 -7.51 5.70
CA PHE A 254 18.59 -7.25 4.64
C PHE A 254 18.95 -7.99 3.36
N ILE A 255 20.20 -7.88 2.92
CA ILE A 255 20.72 -8.57 1.74
C ILE A 255 20.62 -10.09 1.86
N ASP A 256 20.92 -10.66 3.03
CA ASP A 256 20.80 -12.10 3.30
C ASP A 256 19.36 -12.64 3.14
N LYS A 257 18.36 -11.75 3.12
CA LYS A 257 16.94 -12.10 3.02
C LYS A 257 16.34 -11.84 1.64
N ILE A 258 17.06 -11.23 0.70
CA ILE A 258 16.53 -10.90 -0.65
C ILE A 258 16.91 -11.99 -1.63
#